data_AF-A0A946UGA1-F1
#
_entry.id   AF-A0A946UGA1-F1
#
_cell.length_a   1.000
_cell.length_b   1.000
_cell.length_c   1.000
_cell.angle_alpha   90.00
_cell.angle_beta   90.00
_cell.angle_gamma   90.00
#
_symmetry.space_group_name_H-M   'P 1'
#
loop_
_entity.id
_entity.type
_entity.pdbx_description
1 polymer ?
#
loop_
_entity_poly.entity_id
_entity_poly.type
_entity_poly.pdbx_seq_one_letter_code
_entity_poly.pdbx_strand_id
1 'polypeptide(L)'
;MKVNNFRKSVIIASLTGLLAVPAAAVADNAVKTQDSAIKVSYADLNIRSKQGISALYKRLQNASEELCGPLSYSKAGNLNLLTQNRQCYQETLSSAVDKVGSEALSELHNG
;
A
#
# COMPACT_ATOMS: atom_id res chain seq x y z
N MET A 1 17.24 45.31 -61.83
CA MET A 1 16.21 44.86 -60.87
C MET A 1 16.89 43.95 -59.86
N LYS A 2 16.76 44.27 -58.57
CA LYS A 2 17.33 43.53 -57.43
C LYS A 2 16.51 42.26 -57.20
N VAL A 3 17.11 41.18 -56.68
CA VAL A 3 16.66 40.38 -55.51
C VAL A 3 17.35 38.98 -55.47
N ASN A 4 18.17 38.86 -54.42
CA ASN A 4 18.60 37.72 -53.58
C ASN A 4 19.20 36.41 -54.13
N ASN A 5 20.52 36.32 -53.94
CA ASN A 5 21.29 35.11 -53.64
C ASN A 5 21.59 35.03 -52.13
N PHE A 6 21.49 33.85 -51.50
CA PHE A 6 22.25 33.32 -50.33
C PHE A 6 21.35 32.38 -49.50
N ARG A 7 21.66 31.12 -49.20
CA ARG A 7 22.82 30.24 -49.41
C ARG A 7 22.30 28.80 -49.50
N LYS A 8 22.77 28.05 -50.50
CA LYS A 8 22.70 26.59 -50.54
C LYS A 8 23.89 26.05 -49.74
N SER A 9 23.67 25.21 -48.73
CA SER A 9 24.67 24.27 -48.20
C SER A 9 23.92 23.08 -47.61
N VAL A 10 23.65 22.08 -48.44
CA VAL A 10 24.33 20.76 -48.45
C VAL A 10 23.85 19.86 -47.31
N ILE A 11 23.01 18.91 -47.73
CA ILE A 11 22.50 17.76 -47.01
C ILE A 11 23.69 16.89 -46.56
N ILE A 12 23.81 16.64 -45.26
CA ILE A 12 24.61 15.53 -44.75
C ILE A 12 23.71 14.71 -43.83
N ALA A 13 23.33 13.54 -44.34
CA ALA A 13 22.67 12.48 -43.60
C ALA A 13 23.70 11.76 -42.72
N SER A 14 23.41 11.60 -41.43
CA SER A 14 24.19 10.74 -40.53
C SER A 14 23.27 9.94 -39.61
N LEU A 15 22.90 8.76 -40.12
CA LEU A 15 23.00 7.43 -39.51
C LEU A 15 22.73 7.27 -37.99
N THR A 16 21.55 6.72 -37.71
CA THR A 16 21.21 5.66 -36.73
C THR A 16 21.89 5.60 -35.36
N GLY A 17 21.07 5.73 -34.32
CA GLY A 17 21.34 5.24 -32.97
C GLY A 17 20.03 5.12 -32.19
N LEU A 18 19.09 4.31 -32.69
CA LEU A 18 17.82 4.04 -32.00
C LEU A 18 18.11 3.08 -30.84
N LEU A 19 18.36 3.62 -29.65
CA LEU A 19 18.39 2.83 -28.42
C LEU A 19 16.95 2.41 -28.10
N ALA A 20 16.58 1.20 -28.54
CA ALA A 20 15.37 0.54 -28.09
C ALA A 20 15.57 0.14 -26.62
N VAL A 21 15.07 0.96 -25.69
CA VAL A 21 14.92 0.56 -24.29
C VAL A 21 13.74 -0.39 -24.24
N PRO A 22 13.89 -1.66 -23.83
CA PRO A 22 12.73 -2.49 -23.54
C PRO A 22 12.04 -1.87 -22.32
N ALA A 23 10.91 -1.19 -22.56
CA ALA A 23 9.98 -0.88 -21.50
C ALA A 23 9.46 -2.23 -20.99
N ALA A 24 10.01 -2.70 -19.86
CA ALA A 24 9.41 -3.78 -19.10
C ALA A 24 8.00 -3.29 -18.73
N ALA A 25 7.00 -3.76 -19.46
CA ALA A 25 5.61 -3.60 -19.07
C ALA A 25 5.46 -4.35 -17.75
N VAL A 26 5.51 -3.62 -16.63
CA VAL A 26 4.94 -4.13 -15.39
C VAL A 26 3.46 -4.31 -15.70
N ALA A 27 3.03 -5.57 -15.79
CA ALA A 27 1.62 -5.88 -15.76
C ALA A 27 1.15 -5.48 -14.37
N ASP A 28 0.71 -4.22 -14.23
CA ASP A 28 -0.20 -3.80 -13.18
C ASP A 28 -1.46 -4.63 -13.38
N ASN A 29 -1.43 -5.86 -12.86
CA ASN A 29 -2.62 -6.53 -12.42
C ASN A 29 -3.12 -5.68 -11.26
N ALA A 30 -3.75 -4.55 -11.59
CA ALA A 30 -4.57 -3.80 -10.67
C ALA A 30 -5.70 -4.74 -10.28
N VAL A 31 -5.39 -5.63 -9.33
CA VAL A 31 -6.39 -6.28 -8.50
C VAL A 31 -7.19 -5.09 -8.00
N LYS A 32 -8.40 -4.99 -8.51
CA LYS A 32 -9.39 -4.05 -8.02
C LYS A 32 -9.65 -4.50 -6.58
N THR A 33 -8.81 -4.05 -5.65
CA THR A 33 -9.00 -4.22 -4.23
C THR A 33 -10.32 -3.54 -3.99
N GLN A 34 -11.39 -4.33 -3.85
CA GLN A 34 -12.58 -3.80 -3.21
C GLN A 34 -12.06 -3.27 -1.89
N ASP A 35 -12.25 -1.98 -1.62
CA ASP A 35 -11.92 -1.35 -0.35
C ASP A 35 -12.82 -1.99 0.72
N SER A 36 -12.48 -3.20 1.10
CA SER A 36 -13.12 -3.94 2.16
C SER A 36 -12.76 -3.19 3.44
N ALA A 37 -13.79 -2.74 4.16
CA ALA A 37 -13.62 -2.02 5.41
C ALA A 37 -14.49 -2.66 6.48
N ILE A 38 -13.88 -2.96 7.63
CA ILE A 38 -14.58 -3.43 8.81
C ILE A 38 -14.75 -2.27 9.78
N LYS A 39 -16.01 -1.97 10.14
CA LYS A 39 -16.32 -0.93 11.12
C LYS A 39 -16.10 -1.47 12.53
N VAL A 40 -15.17 -0.87 13.27
CA VAL A 40 -14.94 -1.18 14.69
C VAL A 40 -15.64 -0.13 15.56
N SER A 41 -16.67 -0.53 16.29
CA SER A 41 -17.27 0.31 17.33
C SER A 41 -16.54 0.11 18.66
N TYR A 42 -16.29 1.22 19.34
CA TYR A 42 -15.63 1.26 20.65
C TYR A 42 -16.26 2.26 21.60
N ALA A 43 -17.48 2.72 21.29
CA ALA A 43 -18.23 3.66 22.14
C ALA A 43 -18.61 3.06 23.51
N ASP A 44 -18.59 1.74 23.63
CA ASP A 44 -18.80 0.99 24.87
C ASP A 44 -17.55 0.91 25.75
N LEU A 45 -16.38 1.28 25.22
CA LEU A 45 -15.10 1.18 25.93
C LEU A 45 -14.72 2.52 26.57
N ASN A 46 -14.23 2.47 27.81
CA ASN A 46 -13.55 3.61 28.42
C ASN A 46 -12.11 3.70 27.90
N ILE A 47 -11.92 4.41 26.79
CA ILE A 47 -10.62 4.64 26.14
C ILE A 47 -9.66 5.54 26.95
N ARG A 48 -10.08 6.04 28.12
CA ARG A 48 -9.18 6.71 29.08
C ARG A 48 -8.54 5.75 30.08
N SER A 49 -8.98 4.49 30.10
CA SER A 49 -8.46 3.46 30.99
C SER A 49 -7.53 2.51 30.26
N LYS A 50 -6.50 2.00 30.95
CA LYS A 50 -5.59 0.98 30.40
C LYS A 50 -6.35 -0.26 29.89
N GLN A 51 -7.38 -0.68 30.63
CA GLN A 51 -8.21 -1.82 30.26
C GLN A 51 -9.02 -1.56 28.98
N GLY A 52 -9.60 -0.36 28.84
CA GLY A 52 -10.34 0.01 27.64
C GLY A 52 -9.46 0.17 26.40
N ILE A 53 -8.26 0.75 26.54
CA ILE A 53 -7.26 0.80 25.46
C ILE A 53 -6.82 -0.61 25.04
N SER A 54 -6.52 -1.49 25.98
CA SER A 54 -6.16 -2.87 25.67
C SER A 54 -7.30 -3.63 24.98
N ALA A 55 -8.54 -3.42 25.42
CA ALA A 55 -9.72 -4.00 24.79
C ALA A 55 -9.91 -3.47 23.35
N LEU A 56 -9.72 -2.16 23.14
CA LEU A 56 -9.78 -1.57 21.81
C LEU A 56 -8.70 -2.14 20.90
N TYR A 57 -7.45 -2.21 21.37
CA TYR A 57 -6.35 -2.77 20.59
C TYR A 57 -6.64 -4.20 20.13
N LYS A 58 -7.14 -5.05 21.03
CA LYS A 58 -7.56 -6.42 20.67
C LYS A 58 -8.67 -6.45 19.61
N ARG A 59 -9.63 -5.52 19.68
CA ARG A 59 -10.68 -5.41 18.64
C ARG A 59 -10.08 -5.02 17.28
N LEU A 60 -9.13 -4.10 17.26
CA LEU A 60 -8.44 -3.72 16.02
C LEU A 60 -7.62 -4.87 15.45
N GLN A 61 -6.94 -5.65 16.30
CA GLN A 61 -6.23 -6.86 15.88
C GLN A 61 -7.19 -7.86 15.23
N ASN A 62 -8.31 -8.16 15.89
CA ASN A 62 -9.30 -9.10 15.36
C ASN A 62 -9.90 -8.62 14.03
N ALA A 63 -10.26 -7.34 13.93
CA ALA A 63 -10.78 -6.76 12.69
C ALA A 63 -9.74 -6.78 11.56
N SER A 64 -8.47 -6.57 11.89
CA SER A 64 -7.38 -6.64 10.90
C SER A 64 -7.15 -8.07 10.42
N GLU A 65 -7.21 -9.07 11.31
CA GLU A 65 -7.16 -10.48 10.92
C GLU A 65 -8.38 -10.90 10.10
N GLU A 66 -9.58 -10.43 10.44
CA GLU A 66 -10.80 -10.71 9.68
C GLU A 66 -10.72 -10.13 8.26
N LEU A 67 -10.15 -8.93 8.11
CA LEU A 67 -10.00 -8.28 6.82
C LEU A 67 -8.92 -8.96 5.95
N CYS A 68 -7.79 -9.32 6.55
CA CYS A 68 -6.60 -9.79 5.83
C CYS A 68 -6.53 -11.31 5.71
N GLY A 69 -7.32 -12.04 6.49
CA GLY A 69 -7.32 -13.49 6.52
C GLY A 69 -6.29 -14.10 7.48
N PRO A 70 -6.11 -15.43 7.42
CA PRO A 70 -5.42 -16.17 8.48
C PRO A 70 -3.93 -15.85 8.62
N LEU A 71 -3.45 -15.72 9.86
CA LEU A 71 -2.05 -15.40 10.19
C LEU A 71 -1.20 -16.63 10.58
N SER A 72 -1.77 -17.83 10.53
CA SER A 72 -1.07 -19.09 10.79
C SER A 72 -0.97 -19.95 9.54
N TYR A 73 0.17 -20.65 9.39
CA TYR A 73 0.39 -21.55 8.26
C TYR A 73 -0.68 -22.65 8.16
N SER A 74 -1.09 -23.22 9.30
CA SER A 74 -2.12 -24.25 9.37
C SER A 74 -3.48 -23.84 8.79
N LYS A 75 -3.82 -22.55 8.86
CA LYS A 75 -5.07 -22.01 8.30
C LYS A 75 -4.89 -21.47 6.89
N ALA A 76 -3.74 -20.84 6.59
CA ALA A 76 -3.47 -20.27 5.29
C ALA A 76 -3.16 -21.34 4.22
N GLY A 77 -2.51 -22.45 4.60
CA GLY A 77 -2.16 -23.56 3.70
C GLY A 77 -1.04 -23.25 2.70
N ASN A 78 -0.56 -22.01 2.61
CA ASN A 78 0.45 -21.55 1.66
C ASN A 78 1.33 -20.44 2.29
N LEU A 79 2.66 -20.56 2.15
CA LEU A 79 3.62 -19.58 2.69
C LEU A 79 3.51 -18.19 2.04
N ASN A 80 3.28 -18.13 0.72
CA ASN A 80 3.12 -16.87 0.00
C ASN A 80 1.88 -16.12 0.48
N LEU A 81 0.75 -16.83 0.63
CA LEU A 81 -0.49 -16.26 1.17
C LEU A 81 -0.30 -15.81 2.63
N LEU A 82 0.38 -16.62 3.45
CA LEU A 82 0.69 -16.24 4.83
C LEU A 82 1.50 -14.94 4.91
N THR A 83 2.50 -14.77 4.06
CA THR A 83 3.29 -13.53 3.99
C THR A 83 2.42 -12.33 3.59
N GLN A 84 1.56 -12.50 2.58
CA GLN A 84 0.63 -11.45 2.14
C GLN A 84 -0.36 -11.06 3.25
N ASN A 85 -0.97 -12.05 3.92
CA ASN A 85 -1.91 -11.80 5.03
C ASN A 85 -1.22 -11.08 6.18
N ARG A 86 0.02 -11.44 6.51
CA ARG A 86 0.80 -10.77 7.56
C ARG A 86 1.11 -9.32 7.20
N GLN A 87 1.52 -9.06 5.96
CA GLN A 87 1.77 -7.70 5.51
C GLN A 87 0.49 -6.86 5.58
N CYS A 88 -0.61 -7.36 5.01
CA CYS A 88 -1.92 -6.71 5.10
C CYS A 88 -2.32 -6.43 6.55
N TYR A 89 -2.14 -7.41 7.45
CA TYR A 89 -2.51 -7.27 8.86
C TYR A 89 -1.72 -6.14 9.54
N GLN A 90 -0.41 -6.06 9.31
CA GLN A 90 0.42 -5.01 9.93
C GLN A 90 0.04 -3.62 9.40
N GLU A 91 -0.12 -3.49 8.09
CA GLU A 91 -0.52 -2.22 7.45
C GLU A 91 -1.92 -1.78 7.92
N THR A 92 -2.87 -2.72 8.00
CA THR A 92 -4.24 -2.46 8.44
C THR A 92 -4.30 -2.08 9.91
N LEU A 93 -3.60 -2.82 10.77
CA LEU A 93 -3.57 -2.56 12.21
C LEU A 93 -2.92 -1.20 12.50
N SER A 94 -1.78 -0.91 11.88
CA SER A 94 -1.09 0.38 12.02
C SER A 94 -2.00 1.53 11.57
N SER A 95 -2.61 1.41 10.38
CA SER A 95 -3.56 2.42 9.89
C SER A 95 -4.77 2.60 10.82
N ALA A 96 -5.28 1.51 11.40
CA ALA A 96 -6.40 1.57 12.32
C ALA A 96 -6.04 2.24 13.66
N VAL A 97 -4.84 1.96 14.20
CA VAL A 97 -4.31 2.63 15.39
C VAL A 97 -4.15 4.13 15.14
N ASP A 98 -3.56 4.50 14.01
CA ASP A 98 -3.36 5.91 13.63
C ASP A 98 -4.69 6.65 13.46
N LYS A 99 -5.70 6.01 12.86
CA LYS A 99 -7.05 6.59 12.69
C LYS A 99 -7.77 6.86 14.02
N VAL A 100 -7.49 6.07 15.07
CA VAL A 100 -8.05 6.33 16.40
C VAL A 100 -7.35 7.54 17.04
N GLY A 101 -6.06 7.75 16.77
CA GLY A 101 -5.33 8.93 17.22
C GLY A 101 -5.12 8.99 18.74
N SER A 102 -5.04 7.84 19.41
CA SER A 102 -4.80 7.75 20.85
C SER A 102 -3.34 7.43 21.14
N GLU A 103 -2.65 8.31 21.88
CA GLU A 103 -1.25 8.12 22.29
C GLU A 103 -1.03 6.78 23.02
N ALA A 104 -1.90 6.46 23.99
CA ALA A 104 -1.84 5.20 24.72
C ALA A 104 -2.01 3.96 23.81
N LEU A 105 -2.74 4.08 22.70
CA LEU A 105 -2.90 3.00 21.73
C LEU A 105 -1.66 2.86 20.84
N SER A 106 -1.08 3.98 20.41
CA SER A 106 0.18 4.00 19.65
C SER A 106 1.35 3.47 20.48
N GLU A 107 1.45 3.82 21.77
CA GLU A 107 2.44 3.25 22.69
C GLU A 107 2.30 1.72 22.80
N LEU A 108 1.07 1.22 22.91
CA LEU A 108 0.81 -0.22 22.98
C LEU A 108 1.13 -0.94 21.66
N HIS A 109 1.00 -0.26 20.52
CA HIS A 109 1.33 -0.82 19.21
C HIS A 109 2.83 -0.89 18.97
N ASN A 110 3.59 0.09 19.48
CA ASN A 110 5.02 0.23 19.25
C ASN A 110 5.91 -0.43 20.35
N GLY A 111 5.33 -0.79 21.49
CA GLY A 111 6.03 -1.42 22.63
C GLY A 111 6.10 -2.93 22.55
#